data_AF-A0A3N5UQE7-F1
#
_entry.id   AF-A0A3N5UQE7-F1
#
_cell.length_a   1.000
_cell.length_b   1.000
_cell.length_c   1.000
_cell.angle_alpha   90.00
_cell.angle_beta   90.00
_cell.angle_gamma   90.00
#
_symmetry.space_group_name_H-M   'P 1'
#
loop_
_entity.id
_entity.type
_entity.pdbx_description
1 polymer ?
#
loop_
_entity_poly.entity_id
_entity_poly.type
_entity_poly.pdbx_seq_one_letter_code
_entity_poly.pdbx_strand_id
1 'polypeptide(L)' 'AARKEISLIKFMVAGVMQKVIDRALQVHGGLGMTDDTIISFFYRHERAARIYDGADEVHKISVARRILKEYEGRKVK' A
#
# COMPACT_ATOMS: atom_id res chain seq x y z
N ALA A 1 6.49 15.70 13.42
CA ALA A 1 5.10 15.23 13.57
C ALA A 1 4.71 14.43 12.31
N ALA A 2 3.60 13.69 12.27
CA ALA A 2 3.11 12.92 11.11
C ALA A 2 3.72 11.53 10.79
N ARG A 3 4.60 10.96 11.63
CA ARG A 3 5.25 9.65 11.32
C ARG A 3 4.26 8.47 11.25
N LYS A 4 3.14 8.51 11.98
CA LYS A 4 2.15 7.43 11.97
C LYS A 4 1.35 7.46 10.68
N GLU A 5 0.90 8.65 10.32
CA GLU A 5 0.10 8.98 9.16
C GLU A 5 0.87 8.64 7.88
N ILE A 6 2.16 8.99 7.81
CA ILE A 6 3.04 8.64 6.69
C ILE A 6 3.19 7.11 6.55
N SER A 7 3.43 6.39 7.64
CA SER A 7 3.52 4.92 7.56
C SER A 7 2.17 4.28 7.17
N LEU A 8 1.05 4.80 7.68
CA LEU A 8 -0.28 4.30 7.34
C LEU A 8 -0.61 4.49 5.86
N ILE A 9 -0.45 5.72 5.35
CA ILE A 9 -0.83 6.05 3.98
C ILE A 9 -0.01 5.24 2.97
N LYS A 10 1.29 5.03 3.23
CA LYS A 10 2.21 4.36 2.31
C LYS A 10 1.75 2.95 1.92
N PHE A 11 1.50 2.07 2.90
CA PHE A 11 1.07 0.70 2.58
C PHE A 11 -0.41 0.62 2.19
N MET A 12 -1.26 1.52 2.72
CA MET A 12 -2.68 1.53 2.39
C MET A 12 -2.92 1.90 0.93
N VAL A 13 -2.33 3.01 0.47
CA VAL A 13 -2.54 3.51 -0.89
C VAL A 13 -1.96 2.54 -1.91
N ALA A 14 -0.76 2.00 -1.69
CA ALA A 14 -0.18 1.01 -2.59
C ALA A 14 -1.09 -0.23 -2.77
N GLY A 15 -1.69 -0.71 -1.68
CA GLY A 15 -2.66 -1.81 -1.73
C GLY A 15 -3.97 -1.46 -2.43
N VAL A 16 -4.47 -0.24 -2.26
CA VAL A 16 -5.69 0.24 -2.96
C VAL A 16 -5.42 0.41 -4.45
N MET A 17 -4.30 1.05 -4.81
CA MET A 17 -3.95 1.33 -6.20
C MET A 17 -3.74 0.04 -6.99
N GLN A 18 -3.04 -0.95 -6.41
CA GLN A 18 -2.89 -2.27 -7.03
C GLN A 18 -4.26 -2.89 -7.37
N LYS A 19 -5.23 -2.85 -6.45
CA LYS A 19 -6.57 -3.42 -6.67
C LYS A 19 -7.37 -2.68 -7.75
N VAL A 20 -7.22 -1.36 -7.84
CA VAL A 20 -7.90 -0.55 -8.86
C VAL A 20 -7.31 -0.85 -10.24
N ILE A 21 -5.97 -0.90 -10.34
CA ILE A 21 -5.29 -1.18 -11.60
C ILE A 21 -5.56 -2.61 -12.06
N ASP A 22 -5.55 -3.58 -11.16
CA ASP A 22 -5.86 -4.98 -11.47
C ASP A 22 -7.27 -5.13 -12.07
N ARG A 23 -8.26 -4.42 -11.52
CA ARG A 23 -9.61 -4.37 -12.09
C ARG A 23 -9.65 -3.69 -13.45
N ALA A 24 -8.93 -2.58 -13.63
CA ALA A 24 -8.84 -1.90 -14.92
C ALA A 24 -8.21 -2.82 -15.98
N LEU A 25 -7.12 -3.50 -15.63
CA LEU A 25 -6.44 -4.49 -16.46
C LEU A 25 -7.40 -5.60 -16.88
N GLN A 26 -8.11 -6.19 -15.92
CA GLN A 26 -9.07 -7.26 -16.18
C GLN A 26 -10.20 -6.84 -17.13
N VAL A 27 -10.73 -5.62 -16.98
CA VAL A 27 -11.79 -5.07 -17.86
C VAL A 27 -11.30 -4.87 -19.30
N HIS A 28 -10.02 -4.54 -19.49
CA HIS A 28 -9.42 -4.38 -20.81
C HIS A 28 -8.99 -5.72 -21.46
N GLY A 29 -9.09 -6.84 -20.74
CA GLY A 29 -8.70 -8.16 -21.23
C GLY A 29 -7.24 -8.20 -21.68
N GLY A 30 -6.97 -8.82 -22.83
CA GLY A 30 -5.61 -8.95 -23.37
C GLY A 30 -4.92 -7.60 -23.61
N LEU A 31 -5.68 -6.57 -24.01
CA LEU A 31 -5.15 -5.21 -24.22
C LEU A 31 -4.63 -4.58 -22.92
N GLY A 32 -5.21 -4.93 -21.77
CA GLY A 32 -4.73 -4.45 -20.46
C GLY A 32 -3.34 -4.95 -20.08
N MET A 33 -2.90 -6.04 -20.71
CA MET A 33 -1.58 -6.64 -20.50
C MET A 33 -0.51 -6.14 -21.47
N THR A 34 -0.88 -5.47 -22.57
CA THR A 34 0.08 -4.96 -23.55
C THR A 34 0.63 -3.59 -23.15
N ASP A 35 1.66 -3.14 -23.84
CA ASP A 35 2.19 -1.77 -23.71
C ASP A 35 1.41 -0.76 -24.59
N ASP A 36 0.32 -1.18 -25.24
CA ASP A 36 -0.56 -0.27 -26.01
C ASP A 36 -1.44 0.60 -25.08
N THR A 37 -1.51 0.26 -23.80
CA THR A 37 -2.13 1.06 -22.76
C THR A 37 -1.16 1.30 -21.60
N ILE A 38 -1.41 2.33 -20.80
CA ILE A 38 -0.59 2.65 -19.63
C ILE A 38 -0.82 1.69 -18.44
N ILE A 39 -1.79 0.78 -18.53
CA ILE A 39 -2.26 -0.04 -17.41
C ILE A 39 -1.18 -1.03 -16.97
N SER A 40 -0.50 -1.69 -17.91
CA SER A 40 0.56 -2.67 -17.63
C SER A 40 1.77 -2.04 -16.92
N PHE A 41 2.08 -0.77 -17.23
CA PHE A 41 3.10 0.01 -16.56
C PHE A 41 2.72 0.25 -15.10
N PHE A 42 1.53 0.81 -14.86
CA PHE A 42 1.07 1.10 -13.51
C PHE A 42 0.93 -0.16 -12.65
N TYR A 43 0.51 -1.29 -13.23
CA TYR A 43 0.40 -2.55 -12.51
C TYR A 43 1.76 -2.99 -11.93
N ARG A 44 2.83 -2.88 -12.72
CA ARG A 44 4.21 -3.20 -12.30
C ARG A 44 4.75 -2.15 -11.32
N HIS A 45 4.48 -0.88 -11.59
CA HIS A 45 4.92 0.23 -10.74
C HIS A 45 4.35 0.12 -9.33
N GLU A 46 3.04 -0.04 -9.20
CA GLU A 46 2.39 -0.14 -7.89
C GLU A 46 2.76 -1.42 -7.15
N ARG A 47 3.05 -2.50 -7.91
CA ARG A 47 3.57 -3.69 -7.27
C ARG A 47 4.93 -3.40 -6.64
N ALA A 48 5.80 -2.67 -7.32
CA ALA A 48 7.09 -2.25 -6.77
C ALA A 48 6.93 -1.29 -5.58
N ALA A 49 5.91 -0.42 -5.58
CA ALA A 49 5.61 0.52 -4.49
C ALA A 49 5.36 -0.14 -3.13
N ARG A 50 5.01 -1.42 -3.12
CA ARG A 50 4.87 -2.22 -1.89
C ARG A 50 6.20 -2.74 -1.34
N ILE A 51 7.32 -2.48 -2.03
CA ILE A 51 8.67 -2.96 -1.71
C ILE A 51 9.61 -1.78 -1.43
N TYR A 52 9.68 -0.81 -2.36
CA TYR A 52 10.57 0.34 -2.20
C TYR A 52 10.04 1.34 -1.16
N ASP A 53 10.92 2.19 -0.63
CA ASP A 53 10.64 3.12 0.48
C ASP A 53 10.07 2.43 1.74
N GLY A 54 10.52 1.21 1.97
CA GLY A 54 10.04 0.33 3.05
C GLY A 54 8.89 -0.54 2.59
N ALA A 55 9.08 -1.84 2.71
CA ALA A 55 8.03 -2.82 2.45
C ALA A 55 6.81 -2.60 3.35
N ASP A 56 5.63 -3.03 2.89
CA ASP A 56 4.37 -2.88 3.63
C ASP A 56 4.47 -3.38 5.07
N GLU A 57 5.13 -4.52 5.28
CA GLU A 57 5.31 -5.16 6.57
C GLU A 57 6.14 -4.29 7.53
N VAL A 58 7.14 -3.57 7.02
CA VAL A 58 7.96 -2.64 7.80
C VAL A 58 7.13 -1.47 8.29
N HIS A 59 6.30 -0.87 7.42
CA HIS A 59 5.40 0.22 7.80
C HIS A 59 4.32 -0.24 8.78
N LYS A 60 3.73 -1.42 8.57
CA LYS A 60 2.75 -2.03 9.48
C LYS A 60 3.34 -2.25 10.88
N ILE A 61 4.54 -2.83 10.98
CA ILE A 61 5.21 -3.05 12.27
C ILE A 61 5.55 -1.71 12.93
N SER A 62 6.09 -0.75 12.17
CA SER A 62 6.44 0.59 12.66
C SER A 62 5.23 1.30 13.25
N VAL A 63 4.10 1.36 12.53
CA VAL A 63 2.90 2.02 13.03
C VAL A 63 2.27 1.26 14.19
N ALA A 64 2.21 -0.08 14.14
CA ALA A 64 1.65 -0.90 15.22
C ALA A 64 2.37 -0.66 16.55
N ARG A 65 3.71 -0.65 16.55
CA ARG A 65 4.51 -0.33 17.75
C ARG A 65 4.18 1.05 18.30
N ARG A 66 4.03 2.06 17.44
CA ARG A 66 3.71 3.43 17.85
C ARG A 66 2.27 3.57 18.34
N ILE A 67 1.33 2.80 17.80
CA ILE A 67 -0.06 2.76 18.29
C ILE A 67 -0.08 2.10 19.66
N LEU A 68 0.48 0.90 19.82
CA LEU A 68 0.46 0.16 21.08
C LEU A 68 1.12 0.93 22.23
N LYS A 69 2.19 1.69 21.96
CA LYS A 69 2.83 2.56 22.95
C LYS A 69 1.88 3.61 23.55
N GLU A 70 0.85 4.05 22.83
CA GLU A 70 -0.16 4.98 23.37
C GLU A 70 -1.16 4.32 24.33
N TYR A 71 -1.25 2.99 24.29
CA TYR A 71 -2.10 2.21 25.18
C TYR A 71 -1.32 1.62 26.36
N GLU A 72 0.01 1.77 26.38
CA GLU A 72 0.85 1.30 27.47
C GLU A 72 0.42 1.97 28.80
N GLY A 73 0.08 1.16 29.80
CA GLY A 73 -0.41 1.64 31.10
C GLY A 73 -1.88 2.04 31.16
N ARG A 74 -2.67 1.91 30.08
CA ARG A 74 -4.14 2.06 30.17
C ARG A 74 -4.73 0.89 30.95
N LYS A 75 -5.35 1.17 32.10
CA LYS A 75 -6.20 0.20 32.80
C LYS A 75 -7.48 0.01 31.99
N VAL A 76 -7.70 -1.19 31.49
CA VAL A 76 -9.01 -1.61 30.97
C VAL A 76 -9.92 -1.70 32.20
N LYS A 77 -10.99 -0.90 32.22
CA LYS A 77 -12.04 -1.01 33.25
C LYS A 77 -12.88 -2.25 33.00
#